data_AF-A0AAE1ZAK4-F1
#
_entry.id   AF-A0AAE1ZAK4-F1
#
_cell.length_a   1.000
_cell.length_b   1.000
_cell.length_c   1.000
_cell.angle_alpha   90.00
_cell.angle_beta   90.00
_cell.angle_gamma   90.00
#
_symmetry.space_group_name_H-M   'P 1'
#
loop_
_entity.id
_entity.type
_entity.pdbx_description
1 polymer ?
#
loop_
_entity_poly.entity_id
_entity_poly.type
_entity_poly.pdbx_seq_one_letter_code
_entity_poly.pdbx_strand_id
1 'polypeptide(L)'
;MKIVSLQLVGVYYMHLTLKLALAADPDHCPGQRIKCYSCNSIEDTHCNDPFFRQPQQTKSFPLVDCNDYCFKWAFQGPDGQKHLIRNCSTNLNMKMEKYLVCIAESRSSIGYLCFCNKDKCNLASQITKQLHYNFYIIFIILIYLFNYYYYY
;
A
#
# COMPACT_ATOMS: atom_id res chain seq x y z
N MET A 1 27.14 33.04 4.75
CA MET A 1 26.48 31.88 5.42
C MET A 1 25.00 32.06 5.77
N LYS A 2 24.41 33.26 5.78
CA LYS A 2 22.98 33.47 6.11
C LYS A 2 22.00 33.30 4.93
N ILE A 3 22.44 33.56 3.69
CA ILE A 3 21.58 33.55 2.49
C ILE A 3 21.23 32.13 2.03
N VAL A 4 22.17 31.18 2.18
CA VAL A 4 21.98 29.76 1.79
C VAL A 4 20.91 29.08 2.66
N SER A 5 20.82 29.45 3.93
CA SER A 5 19.83 28.90 4.86
C SER A 5 18.40 29.33 4.51
N LEU A 6 18.20 30.54 3.99
CA LEU A 6 16.88 31.05 3.59
C LEU A 6 16.36 30.40 2.30
N GLN A 7 17.26 30.11 1.34
CA GLN A 7 16.87 29.41 0.10
C GLN A 7 16.51 27.95 0.34
N LEU A 8 17.19 27.26 1.25
CA LEU A 8 16.86 25.89 1.65
C LEU A 8 15.49 25.79 2.33
N VAL A 9 15.15 26.75 3.20
CA VAL A 9 13.83 26.81 3.86
C VAL A 9 12.73 27.08 2.83
N GLY A 10 12.95 28.01 1.89
CA GLY A 10 12.00 28.29 0.82
C GLY A 10 11.71 27.09 -0.08
N VAL A 11 12.76 26.36 -0.50
CA VAL A 11 12.62 25.14 -1.31
C VAL A 11 11.93 24.02 -0.53
N TYR A 12 12.21 23.89 0.77
CA TYR A 12 11.53 22.92 1.64
C TYR A 12 10.04 23.23 1.79
N TYR A 13 9.66 24.49 2.03
CA TYR A 13 8.26 24.91 2.10
C TYR A 13 7.52 24.72 0.77
N MET A 14 8.17 24.99 -0.37
CA MET A 14 7.60 24.74 -1.69
C MET A 14 7.43 23.24 -1.98
N HIS A 15 8.38 22.39 -1.57
CA HIS A 15 8.22 20.93 -1.68
C HIS A 15 7.15 20.38 -0.75
N LEU A 16 7.01 20.95 0.45
CA LEU A 16 6.00 20.53 1.43
C LEU A 16 4.59 20.88 0.93
N THR A 17 4.41 22.09 0.41
CA THR A 17 3.12 22.55 -0.15
C THR A 17 2.73 21.79 -1.42
N LEU A 18 3.69 21.49 -2.31
CA LEU A 18 3.43 20.67 -3.50
C LEU A 18 3.01 19.23 -3.15
N LYS A 19 3.58 18.63 -2.10
CA LYS A 19 3.19 17.29 -1.64
C LYS A 19 1.79 17.25 -1.05
N LEU A 20 1.39 18.30 -0.31
CA LEU A 20 0.05 18.41 0.27
C LEU A 20 -1.03 18.58 -0.82
N ALA A 21 -0.74 19.31 -1.89
CA ALA A 21 -1.68 19.51 -3.01
C ALA A 21 -1.96 18.23 -3.83
N LEU A 22 -1.11 17.20 -3.71
CA LEU A 22 -1.23 15.92 -4.42
C LEU A 22 -1.69 14.77 -3.51
N ALA A 23 -2.13 15.05 -2.29
CA ALA A 23 -2.50 14.04 -1.30
C ALA A 23 -3.93 13.48 -1.48
N ALA A 24 -4.71 13.99 -2.43
CA ALA A 24 -5.98 13.37 -2.78
C ALA A 24 -5.68 12.07 -3.56
N ASP A 25 -6.05 10.94 -2.98
CA ASP A 25 -6.02 9.68 -3.73
C ASP A 25 -6.97 9.81 -4.93
N PRO A 26 -6.53 9.44 -6.15
CA PRO A 26 -7.38 9.56 -7.33
C PRO A 26 -8.62 8.70 -7.13
N ASP A 27 -9.81 9.28 -7.27
CA ASP A 27 -11.07 8.54 -7.24
C ASP A 27 -11.09 7.50 -8.37
N HIS A 28 -11.79 6.38 -8.15
CA HIS A 28 -12.04 5.40 -9.21
C HIS A 28 -12.95 6.00 -10.28
N CYS A 29 -12.45 6.13 -11.51
CA CYS A 29 -13.21 6.72 -12.61
C CYS A 29 -14.35 5.78 -13.08
N PRO A 30 -15.57 6.29 -13.35
CA PRO A 30 -16.63 5.49 -13.94
C PRO A 30 -16.19 4.82 -15.25
N GLY A 31 -16.34 3.50 -15.35
CA GLY A 31 -15.94 2.71 -16.52
C GLY A 31 -14.48 2.21 -16.49
N GLN A 32 -13.69 2.57 -15.47
CA GLN A 32 -12.37 2.02 -15.27
C GLN A 32 -12.48 0.53 -14.89
N ARG A 33 -11.79 -0.31 -15.65
CA ARG A 33 -11.62 -1.75 -15.36
C ARG A 33 -10.25 -1.96 -14.75
N ILE A 34 -10.20 -2.62 -13.60
CA ILE A 34 -8.96 -3.01 -12.94
C ILE A 34 -8.92 -4.50 -12.71
N LYS A 35 -7.71 -5.07 -12.72
CA LYS A 35 -7.50 -6.49 -12.41
C LYS A 35 -7.28 -6.69 -10.93
N CYS A 36 -8.11 -7.50 -10.28
CA CYS A 36 -7.94 -7.82 -8.86
C CYS A 36 -7.61 -9.31 -8.69
N TYR A 37 -6.86 -9.63 -7.65
CA TYR A 37 -6.73 -11.03 -7.20
C TYR A 37 -8.05 -11.50 -6.60
N SER A 38 -8.45 -12.72 -6.97
CA SER A 38 -9.65 -13.40 -6.47
C SER A 38 -9.24 -14.71 -5.81
N CYS A 39 -9.30 -14.79 -4.48
CA CYS A 39 -9.07 -16.03 -3.74
C CYS A 39 -9.74 -16.01 -2.36
N ASN A 40 -9.99 -17.20 -1.80
CA ASN A 40 -10.60 -17.40 -0.49
C ASN A 40 -9.80 -18.45 0.29
N SER A 41 -9.19 -18.05 1.41
CA SER A 41 -8.38 -18.96 2.23
C SER A 41 -9.16 -20.06 2.96
N ILE A 42 -10.49 -19.90 3.06
CA ILE A 42 -11.37 -20.92 3.65
C ILE A 42 -11.40 -22.15 2.74
N GLU A 43 -11.40 -21.93 1.42
CA GLU A 43 -11.45 -22.99 0.40
C GLU A 43 -10.04 -23.42 -0.05
N ASP A 44 -9.11 -22.46 -0.17
CA ASP A 44 -7.74 -22.68 -0.60
C ASP A 44 -6.74 -21.98 0.34
N THR A 45 -6.15 -22.75 1.24
CA THR A 45 -5.22 -22.24 2.27
C THR A 45 -4.03 -21.49 1.69
N HIS A 46 -3.65 -21.75 0.43
CA HIS A 46 -2.56 -21.02 -0.23
C HIS A 46 -2.87 -19.53 -0.38
N CYS A 47 -4.14 -19.11 -0.42
CA CYS A 47 -4.52 -17.69 -0.47
C CYS A 47 -3.96 -16.89 0.73
N ASN A 48 -3.79 -17.53 1.89
CA ASN A 48 -3.18 -16.92 3.08
C ASN A 48 -1.67 -16.72 2.97
N ASP A 49 -0.98 -17.43 2.08
CA ASP A 49 0.48 -17.38 1.97
C ASP A 49 0.93 -16.16 1.12
N PRO A 50 1.64 -15.18 1.72
CA PRO A 50 2.11 -14.00 1.01
C PRO A 50 3.27 -14.28 0.04
N PHE A 51 3.89 -15.47 0.11
CA PHE A 51 5.03 -15.87 -0.70
C PHE A 51 4.70 -16.95 -1.74
N PHE A 52 3.45 -17.44 -1.76
CA PHE A 52 3.08 -18.56 -2.59
C PHE A 52 3.35 -18.30 -4.08
N ARG A 53 4.20 -19.13 -4.65
CA ARG A 53 4.50 -19.21 -6.09
C ARG A 53 4.34 -20.67 -6.48
N GLN A 54 3.31 -21.01 -7.26
CA GLN A 54 3.11 -22.39 -7.67
C GLN A 54 4.34 -22.92 -8.43
N PRO A 55 4.91 -24.09 -8.08
CA PRO A 55 6.13 -24.61 -8.70
C PRO A 55 5.99 -24.92 -10.20
N GLN A 56 4.76 -25.15 -10.67
CA GLN A 56 4.49 -25.73 -11.99
C GLN A 56 3.50 -24.94 -12.85
N GLN A 57 2.93 -23.86 -12.32
CA GLN A 57 2.11 -22.91 -13.09
C GLN A 57 2.68 -21.51 -12.96
N THR A 58 2.95 -20.88 -14.09
CA THR A 58 3.28 -19.46 -14.24
C THR A 58 2.16 -18.50 -13.78
N LYS A 59 1.06 -19.03 -13.21
CA LYS A 59 -0.10 -18.26 -12.77
C LYS A 59 -0.06 -18.05 -11.25
N SER A 60 0.09 -16.78 -10.89
CA SER A 60 -0.32 -16.22 -9.59
C SER A 60 -1.80 -16.54 -9.29
N PHE A 61 -2.30 -16.23 -8.09
CA PHE A 61 -3.73 -16.34 -7.75
C PHE A 61 -4.63 -15.83 -8.89
N PRO A 62 -5.84 -16.40 -9.08
CA PRO A 62 -6.69 -16.02 -10.20
C PRO A 62 -6.93 -14.52 -10.22
N LEU A 63 -6.86 -13.93 -11.42
CA LEU A 63 -7.15 -12.53 -11.66
C LEU A 63 -8.52 -12.41 -12.30
N VAL A 64 -9.29 -11.42 -11.83
CA VAL A 64 -10.61 -11.08 -12.37
C VAL A 64 -10.64 -9.59 -12.72
N ASP A 65 -11.39 -9.23 -13.76
CA ASP A 65 -11.62 -7.84 -14.13
C ASP A 65 -12.78 -7.28 -13.29
N CYS A 66 -12.52 -6.18 -12.58
CA CYS A 66 -13.47 -5.48 -11.72
C CYS A 66 -13.77 -4.09 -12.30
N ASN A 67 -15.04 -3.68 -12.29
CA ASN A 67 -15.46 -2.32 -12.68
C ASN A 67 -15.46 -1.34 -11.48
N ASP A 68 -14.90 -1.75 -10.35
CA ASP A 68 -14.95 -1.10 -9.04
C ASP A 68 -13.64 -1.46 -8.29
N TYR A 69 -13.47 -1.04 -7.03
CA TYR A 69 -12.30 -1.31 -6.19
C TYR A 69 -12.01 -2.81 -6.03
N CYS A 70 -10.73 -3.15 -5.84
CA CYS A 70 -10.33 -4.41 -5.24
C CYS A 70 -10.53 -4.34 -3.72
N PHE A 71 -10.83 -5.46 -3.07
CA PHE A 71 -10.73 -5.58 -1.62
C PHE A 71 -9.74 -6.67 -1.18
N LYS A 72 -9.25 -6.52 0.04
CA LYS A 72 -8.49 -7.51 0.79
C LYS A 72 -9.04 -7.54 2.21
N TRP A 73 -9.57 -8.69 2.61
CA TRP A 73 -10.16 -8.91 3.93
C TRP A 73 -9.36 -9.96 4.67
N ALA A 74 -8.54 -9.54 5.63
CA ALA A 74 -7.90 -10.42 6.58
C ALA A 74 -8.72 -10.43 7.87
N PHE A 75 -9.11 -11.59 8.37
CA PHE A 75 -9.93 -11.69 9.59
C PHE A 75 -9.66 -12.97 10.36
N GLN A 76 -10.19 -13.07 11.57
CA GLN A 76 -10.14 -14.29 12.36
C GLN A 76 -11.52 -14.97 12.31
N GLY A 77 -11.54 -16.23 11.88
CA GLY A 77 -12.77 -17.01 11.80
C GLY A 77 -13.27 -17.46 13.17
N PRO A 78 -14.48 -18.04 13.25
CA PRO A 78 -15.03 -18.61 14.49
C PRO A 78 -14.17 -19.75 15.07
N ASP A 79 -13.38 -20.40 14.22
CA ASP A 79 -12.39 -21.43 14.55
C ASP A 79 -11.11 -20.87 15.18
N GLY A 80 -11.00 -19.53 15.31
CA GLY A 80 -9.80 -18.85 15.78
C GLY A 80 -8.67 -18.79 14.76
N GLN A 81 -8.86 -19.35 13.55
CA GLN A 81 -7.86 -19.32 12.48
C GLN A 81 -7.91 -17.99 11.73
N LYS A 82 -6.77 -17.61 11.14
CA LYS A 82 -6.68 -16.41 10.30
C LYS A 82 -7.07 -16.76 8.88
N HIS A 83 -7.96 -15.96 8.31
CA HIS A 83 -8.46 -16.10 6.95
C HIS A 83 -8.18 -14.83 6.14
N LEU A 84 -8.07 -15.01 4.84
CA LEU A 84 -7.82 -13.97 3.86
C LEU A 84 -8.71 -14.20 2.64
N ILE A 85 -9.52 -13.18 2.34
CA ILE A 85 -10.34 -13.14 1.14
C ILE A 85 -9.93 -11.94 0.30
N ARG A 86 -9.79 -12.14 -1.00
CA ARG A 86 -9.47 -11.11 -1.99
C ARG A 86 -10.49 -11.21 -3.12
N ASN A 87 -11.09 -10.09 -3.52
CA ASN A 87 -11.97 -10.06 -4.69
C ASN A 87 -12.28 -8.61 -5.14
N CYS A 88 -13.14 -8.45 -6.15
CA CYS A 88 -13.81 -7.18 -6.46
C CYS A 88 -14.70 -6.76 -5.28
N SER A 89 -14.75 -5.46 -4.97
CA SER A 89 -15.61 -4.87 -3.92
C SER A 89 -17.10 -5.14 -4.15
N THR A 90 -17.52 -5.39 -5.38
CA THR A 90 -18.90 -5.77 -5.75
C THR A 90 -19.30 -7.14 -5.22
N ASN A 91 -18.35 -8.02 -4.93
CA ASN A 91 -18.59 -9.36 -4.38
C ASN A 91 -18.63 -9.35 -2.84
N LEU A 92 -18.48 -8.18 -2.20
CA LEU A 92 -18.59 -8.07 -0.77
C LEU A 92 -20.07 -7.98 -0.37
N ASN A 93 -20.54 -8.95 0.42
CA ASN A 93 -21.94 -9.04 0.89
C ASN A 93 -22.33 -8.02 1.97
N MET A 94 -21.62 -6.89 2.07
CA MET A 94 -21.84 -5.86 3.08
C MET A 94 -21.97 -4.50 2.42
N LYS A 95 -23.03 -3.75 2.79
CA LYS A 95 -23.22 -2.37 2.33
C LYS A 95 -22.41 -1.43 3.22
N MET A 96 -21.30 -0.94 2.71
CA MET A 96 -20.50 0.09 3.36
C MET A 96 -19.82 0.98 2.33
N GLU A 97 -19.42 2.16 2.77
CA GLU A 97 -18.67 3.09 1.94
C GLU A 97 -17.25 2.57 1.72
N LYS A 98 -16.82 2.59 0.46
CA LYS A 98 -15.54 2.04 0.02
C LYS A 98 -14.52 3.17 0.04
N TYR A 99 -13.65 3.14 1.04
CA TYR A 99 -12.56 4.10 1.18
C TYR A 99 -11.23 3.44 0.80
N LEU A 100 -10.31 4.18 0.18
CA LEU A 100 -8.96 3.72 -0.18
C LEU A 100 -8.02 3.47 1.03
N VAL A 101 -8.60 3.11 2.17
CA VAL A 101 -7.93 2.85 3.44
C VAL A 101 -8.24 1.43 3.93
N CYS A 102 -7.50 1.03 4.97
CA CYS A 102 -7.77 -0.21 5.71
C CYS A 102 -8.62 0.10 6.94
N ILE A 103 -9.74 -0.59 7.08
CA ILE A 103 -10.67 -0.49 8.20
C ILE A 103 -10.40 -1.68 9.12
N ALA A 104 -10.17 -1.43 10.41
CA ALA A 104 -10.01 -2.49 11.41
C ALA A 104 -11.37 -3.09 11.79
N GLU A 105 -11.43 -4.41 11.98
CA GLU A 105 -12.65 -5.09 12.40
C GLU A 105 -12.98 -4.79 13.87
N SER A 106 -14.22 -4.40 14.17
CA SER A 106 -14.60 -3.96 15.51
C SER A 106 -14.53 -5.05 16.59
N ARG A 107 -14.72 -6.33 16.20
CA ARG A 107 -14.77 -7.47 17.15
C ARG A 107 -13.42 -8.14 17.37
N SER A 108 -12.50 -8.00 16.42
CA SER A 108 -11.18 -8.62 16.46
C SER A 108 -10.15 -7.56 16.11
N SER A 109 -9.30 -7.19 17.06
CA SER A 109 -8.16 -6.29 16.83
C SER A 109 -7.12 -6.84 15.83
N ILE A 110 -7.41 -8.00 15.23
CA ILE A 110 -6.55 -8.76 14.33
C ILE A 110 -7.09 -8.69 12.88
N GLY A 111 -8.33 -8.24 12.66
CA GLY A 111 -8.97 -8.16 11.34
C GLY A 111 -8.83 -6.80 10.68
N TYR A 112 -8.58 -6.79 9.36
CA TYR A 112 -8.51 -5.59 8.52
C TYR A 112 -9.17 -5.82 7.17
N LEU A 113 -9.90 -4.80 6.72
CA LEU A 113 -10.57 -4.74 5.43
C LEU A 113 -10.08 -3.52 4.66
N CYS A 114 -9.32 -3.76 3.59
CA CYS A 114 -8.71 -2.72 2.79
C CYS A 114 -9.32 -2.67 1.40
N PHE A 115 -9.51 -1.46 0.85
CA PHE A 115 -9.80 -1.27 -0.56
C PHE A 115 -8.67 -0.56 -1.30
N CYS A 116 -8.59 -0.81 -2.59
CA CYS A 116 -7.65 -0.15 -3.49
C CYS A 116 -8.17 -0.15 -4.93
N ASN A 117 -7.73 0.80 -5.76
CA ASN A 117 -8.26 1.04 -7.12
C ASN A 117 -7.21 0.91 -8.24
N LYS A 118 -6.12 0.18 -7.99
CA LYS A 118 -5.05 -0.02 -8.97
C LYS A 118 -4.99 -1.49 -9.37
N ASP A 119 -4.48 -1.76 -10.58
CA ASP A 119 -4.27 -3.13 -11.03
C ASP A 119 -3.44 -3.92 -10.01
N LYS A 120 -3.99 -5.07 -9.61
CA LYS A 120 -3.37 -6.07 -8.75
C LYS A 120 -2.98 -5.54 -7.36
N CYS A 121 -3.62 -4.46 -6.91
CA CYS A 121 -3.28 -3.77 -5.68
C CYS A 121 -3.59 -4.57 -4.40
N ASN A 122 -4.50 -5.55 -4.46
CA ASN A 122 -4.86 -6.39 -3.33
C ASN A 122 -3.92 -7.60 -3.11
N LEU A 123 -2.72 -7.58 -3.72
CA LEU A 123 -1.65 -8.54 -3.43
C LEU A 123 -1.18 -8.45 -1.97
N ALA A 124 -0.37 -9.41 -1.53
CA ALA A 124 0.49 -9.18 -0.37
C ALA A 124 1.34 -7.91 -0.62
N SER A 125 1.44 -7.04 0.39
CA SER A 125 2.29 -5.85 0.31
C SER A 125 3.71 -6.31 0.02
N GLN A 126 4.28 -5.86 -1.11
CA GLN A 126 5.71 -5.93 -1.26
C GLN A 126 6.31 -5.07 -0.14
N ILE A 127 7.33 -5.58 0.54
CA ILE A 127 8.12 -4.77 1.48
C ILE A 127 8.82 -3.71 0.62
N THR A 128 8.13 -2.61 0.34
CA THR A 128 8.69 -1.50 -0.42
C THR A 128 9.82 -0.91 0.40
N LYS A 129 11.02 -0.94 -0.18
CA LYS A 129 12.29 -0.50 0.41
C LYS A 129 12.25 0.99 0.73
N GLN A 130 11.62 1.37 1.84
CA GLN A 130 11.69 2.72 2.42
C GLN A 130 13.05 2.99 3.11
N LEU A 131 14.08 2.25 2.70
CA LEU A 131 15.46 2.37 3.18
C LEU A 131 16.26 3.42 2.39
N HIS A 132 15.90 3.69 1.12
CA HIS A 132 16.68 4.57 0.25
C HIS A 132 16.66 6.05 0.67
N TYR A 133 15.53 6.54 1.20
CA TYR A 133 15.41 7.94 1.59
C TYR A 133 16.26 8.29 2.83
N ASN A 134 16.31 7.38 3.80
CA ASN A 134 17.12 7.56 5.01
C ASN A 134 18.63 7.54 4.68
N PHE A 135 19.05 6.66 3.75
CA PHE A 135 20.46 6.59 3.33
C PHE A 135 20.92 7.87 2.61
N TYR A 136 20.05 8.47 1.79
CA TYR A 136 20.34 9.72 1.09
C TYR A 136 20.52 10.90 2.05
N ILE A 137 19.70 11.00 3.10
CA ILE A 137 19.85 12.04 4.13
C ILE A 137 21.15 11.87 4.92
N ILE A 138 21.49 10.65 5.33
CA ILE A 138 22.74 10.37 6.04
C ILE A 138 23.96 10.75 5.18
N PHE A 139 23.93 10.42 3.88
CA PHE A 139 25.01 10.77 2.96
C PHE A 139 25.22 12.28 2.81
N ILE A 140 24.14 13.07 2.72
CA ILE A 140 24.21 14.53 2.69
C ILE A 140 24.81 15.09 3.99
N ILE A 141 24.44 14.55 5.15
CA ILE A 141 24.98 14.98 6.45
C ILE A 141 26.49 14.68 6.52
N LEU A 142 26.93 13.52 6.06
CA LEU A 142 28.35 13.14 6.05
C LEU A 142 29.19 14.04 5.13
N ILE A 143 28.69 14.38 3.94
CA ILE A 143 29.36 15.33 3.04
C ILE A 143 29.49 16.70 3.71
N TYR A 144 28.44 17.16 4.39
CA TYR A 144 28.44 18.47 5.05
C TYR A 144 29.47 18.52 6.20
N LEU A 145 29.53 17.46 7.02
CA LEU A 145 30.52 17.35 8.11
C LEU A 145 31.95 17.25 7.57
N PHE A 146 32.19 16.50 6.49
CA PHE A 146 33.50 16.39 5.86
C PHE A 146 33.99 17.73 5.30
N ASN A 147 33.12 18.48 4.63
CA ASN A 147 33.47 19.82 4.13
C ASN A 147 33.74 20.80 5.28
N TYR A 148 32.97 20.74 6.38
CA TYR A 148 33.22 21.58 7.55
C TYR A 148 34.62 21.33 8.15
N TYR A 149 35.03 20.05 8.26
CA TYR A 149 36.34 19.67 8.81
C TYR A 149 37.51 19.91 7.86
N TYR A 150 37.27 20.13 6.57
CA TYR A 150 38.33 20.44 5.60
C TYR A 150 38.64 21.95 5.54
N TYR A 151 37.66 22.79 5.88
CA TYR A 151 37.79 24.26 5.87
C TYR A 151 38.15 24.86 7.24
N TYR A 152 38.20 24.04 8.30
CA TYR A 152 38.66 24.36 9.65
C TYR A 152 39.83 23.44 10.02
#